data_AF-A0A7V8ZM03-F1
#
_entry.id   AF-A0A7V8ZM03-F1
#
_cell.length_a   1.000
_cell.length_b   1.000
_cell.length_c   1.000
_cell.angle_alpha   90.00
_cell.angle_beta   90.00
_cell.angle_gamma   90.00
#
_symmetry.space_group_name_H-M   'P 1'
#
loop_
_entity.id
_entity.type
_entity.pdbx_description
1 polymer ?
#
loop_
_entity_poly.entity_id
_entity_poly.type
_entity_poly.pdbx_seq_one_letter_code
_entity_poly.pdbx_strand_id
1 'polypeptide(L)'
;MPLAEDAQSFIDSIKAFQNKTETKTKTETSIEKPFLEPVTYKGFDFTKWPKKKLDFRKEAITFIEVFFFTHNRLPVLQDFKQSNLEGQPANLSDWQDFLVSIEESLSNRGIPPYETPQAYLEPKFVFAVNSIVNPHDKRTIPAKLKEVELSTKQWTALLRNPVHLEYYQTRLNAIFNEDAQNDAKVALHRMIVGGDLQAIKHFHEMQNIYRPNQDTNQLLITVLKTVMEILAMHVAPDVLGKVAQALRQSEAIPIEMKAS
;
A
#
# COMPACT_ATOMS: atom_id res chain seq x y z
N MET A 1 -46.59 -26.21 24.53
CA MET A 1 -46.06 -26.17 23.14
C MET A 1 -46.10 -24.74 22.59
N PRO A 2 -45.17 -23.83 22.96
CA PRO A 2 -45.10 -22.48 22.39
C PRO A 2 -43.91 -22.25 21.43
N LEU A 3 -43.01 -23.23 21.24
CA LEU A 3 -41.77 -23.06 20.46
C LEU A 3 -41.97 -23.01 18.93
N ALA A 4 -43.16 -23.37 18.43
CA ALA A 4 -43.42 -23.40 16.99
C ALA A 4 -43.86 -22.03 16.42
N GLU A 5 -44.47 -21.17 17.23
CA GLU A 5 -44.92 -19.85 16.78
C GLU A 5 -43.77 -18.85 16.61
N ASP A 6 -42.75 -18.93 17.48
CA ASP A 6 -41.58 -18.04 17.41
C ASP A 6 -40.72 -18.31 16.17
N ALA A 7 -40.60 -19.57 15.73
CA ALA A 7 -39.88 -19.93 14.52
C ALA A 7 -40.56 -19.38 13.25
N GLN A 8 -41.89 -19.35 13.23
CA GLN A 8 -42.66 -18.86 12.09
C GLN A 8 -42.54 -17.33 11.96
N SER A 9 -42.62 -16.60 13.07
CA SER A 9 -42.49 -15.14 13.08
C SER A 9 -41.10 -14.65 12.62
N PHE A 10 -40.05 -15.40 12.95
CA PHE A 10 -38.69 -15.11 12.46
C PHE A 10 -38.56 -15.33 10.95
N ILE A 11 -39.11 -16.41 10.41
CA ILE A 11 -39.09 -16.68 8.96
C ILE A 11 -39.86 -15.61 8.19
N ASP A 12 -40.98 -15.14 8.71
CA ASP A 12 -41.77 -14.07 8.09
C ASP A 12 -41.03 -12.72 8.12
N SER A 13 -40.23 -12.45 9.16
CA SER A 13 -39.40 -11.25 9.24
C SER A 13 -38.28 -11.21 8.19
N ILE A 14 -37.68 -12.37 7.86
CA ILE A 14 -36.64 -12.49 6.83
C ILE A 14 -37.24 -12.27 5.44
N LYS A 15 -38.42 -12.85 5.16
CA LYS A 15 -39.13 -12.64 3.89
C LYS A 15 -39.53 -11.18 3.69
N ALA A 16 -39.98 -10.51 4.76
CA ALA A 16 -40.30 -9.08 4.72
C ALA A 16 -39.05 -8.22 4.44
N PHE A 17 -37.87 -8.61 4.95
CA PHE A 17 -36.62 -7.89 4.70
C PHE A 17 -36.14 -8.05 3.26
N GLN A 18 -36.20 -9.25 2.69
CA GLN A 18 -35.79 -9.50 1.30
C GLN A 18 -36.64 -8.73 0.28
N ASN A 19 -37.97 -8.68 0.47
CA ASN A 19 -38.88 -7.92 -0.41
C ASN A 19 -38.66 -6.39 -0.34
N LYS A 20 -38.12 -5.87 0.78
CA LYS A 20 -37.84 -4.44 0.95
C LYS A 20 -36.56 -3.99 0.23
N THR A 21 -35.64 -4.91 -0.04
CA THR A 21 -34.41 -4.65 -0.81
C THR A 21 -34.66 -4.60 -2.32
N GLU A 22 -35.66 -5.31 -2.84
CA GLU A 22 -35.93 -5.33 -4.29
C GLU A 22 -36.69 -4.09 -4.79
N THR A 23 -37.39 -3.38 -3.90
CA THR A 23 -38.18 -2.19 -4.27
C THR A 23 -37.36 -0.89 -4.34
N LYS A 24 -36.06 -0.89 -4.01
CA LYS A 24 -35.19 0.31 -4.06
C LYS A 24 -34.32 0.43 -5.32
N THR A 25 -34.39 -0.50 -6.26
CA THR A 25 -33.46 -0.53 -7.42
C THR A 25 -34.13 -0.37 -8.78
N LYS A 26 -35.36 0.17 -8.84
CA LYS A 26 -36.00 0.56 -10.10
C LYS A 26 -36.74 1.89 -9.97
N THR A 27 -35.96 2.95 -9.92
CA THR A 27 -36.39 4.24 -10.48
C THR A 27 -35.33 4.65 -11.48
N GLU A 28 -35.23 3.87 -12.57
CA GLU A 28 -34.66 4.35 -13.82
C GLU A 28 -35.61 5.44 -14.34
N THR A 29 -35.36 6.67 -13.92
CA THR A 29 -35.85 7.83 -14.64
C THR A 29 -35.11 7.81 -15.98
N SER A 30 -35.82 7.45 -17.05
CA SER A 30 -35.33 7.62 -18.41
C SER A 30 -35.17 9.12 -18.67
N ILE A 31 -34.01 9.65 -18.29
CA ILE A 31 -33.56 10.96 -18.76
C ILE A 31 -33.22 10.73 -20.23
N GLU A 32 -34.14 11.07 -21.12
CA GLU A 32 -33.82 11.36 -22.53
C GLU A 32 -32.65 12.34 -22.51
N LYS A 33 -31.43 11.84 -22.75
CA LYS A 33 -30.28 12.70 -22.99
C LYS A 33 -30.62 13.44 -24.29
N PRO A 34 -30.80 14.78 -24.27
CA PRO A 34 -30.98 15.51 -25.50
C PRO A 34 -29.78 15.19 -26.40
N PHE A 35 -30.08 14.82 -27.64
CA PHE A 35 -29.08 14.64 -28.68
C PHE A 35 -28.41 15.99 -28.89
N LEU A 36 -27.33 16.25 -28.15
CA LEU A 36 -26.50 17.43 -28.31
C LEU A 36 -25.85 17.30 -29.69
N GLU A 37 -26.25 18.17 -30.61
CA GLU A 37 -25.59 18.32 -31.89
C GLU A 37 -24.08 18.43 -31.66
N PRO A 38 -23.23 17.82 -32.50
CA PRO A 38 -21.80 17.91 -32.36
C PRO A 38 -21.40 19.38 -32.32
N VAL A 39 -20.94 19.84 -31.16
CA VAL A 39 -20.43 21.19 -30.98
C VAL A 39 -19.24 21.32 -31.91
N THR A 40 -19.48 21.91 -33.08
CA THR A 40 -18.41 22.28 -33.99
C THR A 40 -17.64 23.39 -33.29
N TYR A 41 -16.54 23.02 -32.65
CA TYR A 41 -15.59 23.99 -32.10
C TYR A 41 -15.11 24.84 -33.27
N LYS A 42 -15.67 26.06 -33.41
CA LYS A 42 -15.05 27.11 -34.22
C LYS A 42 -13.60 27.19 -33.74
N GLY A 43 -12.68 26.88 -34.64
CA GLY A 43 -11.26 26.69 -34.33
C GLY A 43 -10.77 27.78 -33.38
N PHE A 44 -10.32 27.36 -32.20
CA PHE A 44 -9.76 28.27 -31.22
C PHE A 44 -8.51 28.88 -31.86
N ASP A 45 -8.54 30.19 -32.10
CA ASP A 45 -7.47 30.91 -32.77
C ASP A 45 -6.27 31.05 -31.82
N PHE A 46 -5.40 30.04 -31.82
CA PHE A 46 -4.20 29.97 -30.97
C PHE A 46 -3.25 31.15 -31.18
N THR A 47 -3.38 31.90 -32.27
CA THR A 47 -2.54 33.08 -32.56
C THR A 47 -2.85 34.28 -31.67
N LYS A 48 -4.04 34.32 -31.04
CA LYS A 48 -4.46 35.39 -30.13
C LYS A 48 -4.27 35.06 -28.66
N TRP A 49 -3.68 33.90 -28.35
CA TRP A 49 -3.36 33.59 -26.97
C TRP A 49 -2.32 34.61 -26.49
N PRO A 50 -2.60 35.40 -25.44
CA PRO A 50 -1.63 36.35 -24.94
C PRO A 50 -0.34 35.60 -24.62
N LYS A 51 0.76 35.99 -25.26
CA LYS A 51 2.10 35.52 -24.90
C LYS A 51 2.30 35.91 -23.44
N LYS A 52 2.01 34.96 -22.55
CA LYS A 52 2.08 35.17 -21.10
C LYS A 52 3.53 35.52 -20.85
N LYS A 53 3.82 36.76 -20.42
CA LYS A 53 5.16 37.11 -19.96
C LYS A 53 5.54 36.04 -18.95
N LEU A 54 6.58 35.26 -19.26
CA LEU A 54 6.96 34.23 -18.32
C LEU A 54 7.44 34.94 -17.04
N ASP A 55 6.93 34.43 -15.93
CA ASP A 55 7.22 34.95 -14.61
C ASP A 55 8.45 34.21 -14.11
N PHE A 56 9.60 34.88 -14.14
CA PHE A 56 10.90 34.32 -13.74
C PHE A 56 10.80 33.56 -12.41
N ARG A 57 10.01 34.06 -11.45
CA ARG A 57 9.79 33.40 -10.16
C ARG A 57 9.21 32.00 -10.33
N LYS A 58 8.22 31.81 -11.20
CA LYS A 58 7.56 30.51 -11.41
C LYS A 58 8.48 29.54 -12.15
N GLU A 59 9.21 30.03 -13.14
CA GLU A 59 10.21 29.22 -13.85
C GLU A 59 11.33 28.78 -12.91
N ALA A 60 11.90 29.70 -12.13
CA ALA A 60 12.95 29.40 -11.19
C ALA A 60 12.49 28.38 -10.13
N ILE A 61 11.28 28.52 -9.57
CA ILE A 61 10.73 27.52 -8.64
C ILE A 61 10.58 26.15 -9.32
N THR A 62 10.07 26.13 -10.55
CA THR A 62 9.88 24.88 -11.31
C THR A 62 11.24 24.24 -11.65
N PHE A 63 12.24 25.04 -12.01
CA PHE A 63 13.60 24.60 -12.24
C PHE A 63 14.20 23.99 -10.98
N ILE A 64 14.13 24.70 -9.84
CA ILE A 64 14.63 24.19 -8.55
C ILE A 64 13.94 22.85 -8.20
N GLU A 65 12.63 22.76 -8.40
CA GLU A 65 11.87 21.54 -8.15
C GLU A 65 12.34 20.36 -9.01
N VAL A 66 12.39 20.55 -10.33
CA VAL A 66 12.83 19.49 -11.26
C VAL A 66 14.29 19.11 -10.96
N PHE A 67 15.14 20.10 -10.72
CA PHE A 67 16.55 19.89 -10.43
C PHE A 67 16.74 19.08 -9.14
N PHE A 68 16.03 19.46 -8.07
CA PHE A 68 16.09 18.81 -6.77
C PHE A 68 15.64 17.35 -6.85
N PHE A 69 14.50 17.07 -7.47
CA PHE A 69 14.01 15.70 -7.60
C PHE A 69 14.85 14.83 -8.54
N THR A 70 15.59 15.44 -9.47
CA THR A 70 16.48 14.71 -10.38
C THR A 70 17.83 14.38 -9.73
N HIS A 71 18.41 15.33 -8.99
CA HIS A 71 19.78 15.24 -8.49
C HIS A 71 19.89 15.04 -6.97
N ASN A 72 18.78 15.08 -6.23
CA ASN A 72 18.72 15.06 -4.76
C ASN A 72 19.64 16.10 -4.10
N ARG A 73 19.83 17.25 -4.75
CA ARG A 73 20.58 18.41 -4.23
C ARG A 73 19.93 19.70 -4.74
N LEU A 74 20.11 20.77 -3.99
CA LEU A 74 19.68 22.10 -4.43
C LEU A 74 20.63 22.64 -5.52
N PRO A 75 20.11 23.41 -6.49
CA PRO A 75 20.92 24.00 -7.54
C PRO A 75 21.83 25.10 -6.95
N VAL A 76 23.08 25.11 -7.37
CA VAL A 76 24.06 26.16 -7.05
C VAL A 76 23.92 27.27 -8.10
N LEU A 77 24.45 28.48 -7.83
CA LEU A 77 24.46 29.59 -8.79
C LEU A 77 24.99 29.21 -10.19
N GLN A 78 25.89 28.23 -10.28
CA GLN A 78 26.39 27.73 -11.56
C GLN A 78 25.32 26.97 -12.36
N ASP A 79 24.46 26.20 -11.69
CA ASP A 79 23.38 25.45 -12.31
C ASP A 79 22.32 26.41 -12.91
N PHE A 80 22.03 27.53 -12.22
CA PHE A 80 21.15 28.58 -12.76
C PHE A 80 21.71 29.24 -14.02
N LYS A 81 23.02 29.51 -14.07
CA LYS A 81 23.65 30.07 -15.27
C LYS A 81 23.57 29.14 -16.47
N GLN A 82 23.61 27.83 -16.25
CA GLN A 82 23.48 26.83 -17.32
C GLN A 82 22.03 26.70 -17.84
N SER A 83 21.04 27.03 -17.01
CA SER A 83 19.62 26.88 -17.35
C SER A 83 19.08 27.90 -18.36
N ASN A 84 19.84 28.95 -18.71
CA ASN A 84 19.42 30.03 -19.63
C ASN A 84 18.06 30.67 -19.31
N LEU A 85 17.64 30.69 -18.04
CA LEU A 85 16.39 31.35 -17.62
C LEU A 85 16.46 32.86 -17.87
N GLU A 86 15.41 33.44 -18.46
CA GLU A 86 15.29 34.88 -18.68
C GLU A 86 14.99 35.61 -17.35
N GLY A 87 15.61 36.78 -17.13
CA GLY A 87 15.33 37.60 -15.94
C GLY A 87 16.08 37.21 -14.66
N GLN A 88 17.18 36.48 -14.78
CA GLN A 88 18.05 36.15 -13.66
C GLN A 88 18.60 37.41 -12.96
N PRO A 89 18.62 37.46 -11.62
CA PRO A 89 19.27 38.53 -10.89
C PRO A 89 20.75 38.67 -11.26
N ALA A 90 21.21 39.90 -11.41
CA ALA A 90 22.60 40.18 -11.80
C ALA A 90 23.57 40.07 -10.61
N ASN A 91 23.13 40.49 -9.41
CA ASN A 91 23.98 40.56 -8.23
C ASN A 91 23.71 39.41 -7.26
N LEU A 92 24.72 39.08 -6.45
CA LEU A 92 24.62 38.06 -5.42
C LEU A 92 23.57 38.41 -4.35
N SER A 93 23.48 39.69 -3.96
CA SER A 93 22.49 40.17 -2.99
C SER A 93 21.07 39.90 -3.47
N ASP A 94 20.79 40.25 -4.74
CA ASP A 94 19.48 40.05 -5.35
C ASP A 94 19.11 38.55 -5.43
N TRP A 95 20.10 37.69 -5.63
CA TRP A 95 19.91 36.23 -5.55
C TRP A 95 19.53 35.76 -4.15
N GLN A 96 20.19 36.28 -3.11
CA GLN A 96 19.86 35.92 -1.73
C GLN A 96 18.44 36.36 -1.37
N ASP A 97 18.09 37.62 -1.67
CA ASP A 97 16.74 38.15 -1.44
C ASP A 97 15.68 37.34 -2.21
N PHE A 98 15.99 36.95 -3.44
CA PHE A 98 15.13 36.08 -4.23
C PHE A 98 14.94 34.70 -3.60
N LEU A 99 16.02 34.03 -3.19
CA LEU A 99 15.97 32.71 -2.57
C LEU A 99 15.16 32.72 -1.27
N VAL A 100 15.34 33.74 -0.43
CA VAL A 100 14.52 33.97 0.77
C VAL A 100 13.04 34.17 0.39
N SER A 101 12.76 34.95 -0.64
CA SER A 101 11.38 35.21 -1.07
C SER A 101 10.62 33.98 -1.58
N ILE A 102 11.32 32.95 -2.06
CA ILE A 102 10.72 31.72 -2.57
C ILE A 102 10.75 30.55 -1.57
N GLU A 103 11.42 30.72 -0.43
CA GLU A 103 11.60 29.67 0.58
C GLU A 103 10.27 29.04 1.01
N GLU A 104 9.27 29.87 1.32
CA GLU A 104 7.92 29.39 1.67
C GLU A 104 7.28 28.57 0.54
N SER A 105 7.50 28.98 -0.71
CA SER A 105 6.96 28.25 -1.87
C SER A 105 7.66 26.91 -2.09
N LEU A 106 8.96 26.82 -1.82
CA LEU A 106 9.74 25.59 -1.88
C LEU A 106 9.38 24.64 -0.73
N SER A 107 9.25 25.17 0.49
CA SER A 107 8.81 24.44 1.68
C SER A 107 7.42 23.81 1.49
N ASN A 108 6.48 24.55 0.90
CA ASN A 108 5.16 24.01 0.53
C ASN A 108 5.21 22.85 -0.47
N ARG A 109 6.30 22.73 -1.24
CA ARG A 109 6.57 21.63 -2.18
C ARG A 109 7.47 20.55 -1.57
N GLY A 110 7.78 20.63 -0.27
CA GLY A 110 8.66 19.70 0.45
C GLY A 110 10.12 19.74 -0.02
N ILE A 111 10.56 20.87 -0.56
CA ILE A 111 11.96 21.13 -0.86
C ILE A 111 12.54 21.85 0.34
N PRO A 112 13.64 21.35 0.94
CA PRO A 112 14.16 21.91 2.17
C PRO A 112 14.88 23.25 1.91
N PRO A 113 15.00 24.12 2.92
CA PRO A 113 15.74 25.37 2.82
C PRO A 113 17.22 25.14 2.45
N TYR A 114 17.84 26.11 1.77
CA TYR A 114 19.22 26.02 1.27
C TYR A 114 20.29 25.79 2.36
N GLU A 115 19.98 26.06 3.63
CA GLU A 115 20.91 25.93 4.76
C GLU A 115 20.84 24.57 5.47
N THR A 116 19.95 23.67 5.04
CA THR A 116 19.74 22.40 5.76
C THR A 116 20.74 21.31 5.37
N PRO A 117 21.34 20.60 6.34
CA PRO A 117 22.17 19.43 6.07
C PRO A 117 21.39 18.34 5.34
N GLN A 118 22.06 17.58 4.46
CA GLN A 118 21.41 16.54 3.64
C GLN A 118 20.78 15.40 4.47
N ALA A 119 21.31 15.11 5.66
CA ALA A 119 20.79 14.13 6.61
C ALA A 119 19.82 14.71 7.64
N TYR A 120 19.39 15.96 7.46
CA TYR A 120 18.48 16.62 8.40
C TYR A 120 17.07 16.04 8.28
N LEU A 121 16.53 15.61 9.42
CA LEU A 121 15.14 15.21 9.56
C LEU A 121 14.37 16.36 10.19
N GLU A 122 13.33 16.83 9.50
CA GLU A 122 12.50 17.90 10.04
C GLU A 122 11.80 17.47 11.34
N PRO A 123 11.85 18.25 12.42
CA PRO A 123 11.19 17.91 13.68
C PRO A 123 9.68 17.68 13.52
N LYS A 124 9.02 18.49 12.67
CA LYS A 124 7.60 18.33 12.33
C LYS A 124 7.35 16.98 11.64
N PHE A 125 8.23 16.57 10.73
CA PHE A 125 8.12 15.26 10.09
C PHE A 125 8.26 14.13 11.10
N VAL A 126 9.27 14.17 11.96
CA VAL A 126 9.49 13.14 13.01
C VAL A 126 8.27 13.02 13.93
N PHE A 127 7.68 14.15 14.33
CA PHE A 127 6.47 14.15 15.16
C PHE A 127 5.25 13.59 14.42
N ALA A 128 5.07 13.95 13.14
CA ALA A 128 4.01 13.39 12.30
C ALA A 128 4.16 11.88 12.10
N VAL A 129 5.37 11.39 11.84
CA VAL A 129 5.67 9.95 11.71
C VAL A 129 5.26 9.22 12.98
N ASN A 130 5.71 9.67 14.16
CA ASN A 130 5.37 9.01 15.42
C ASN A 130 3.86 9.00 15.70
N SER A 131 3.15 10.07 15.32
CA SER A 131 1.70 10.14 15.45
C SER A 131 0.96 9.19 14.49
N ILE A 132 1.44 9.10 13.25
CA ILE A 132 0.84 8.26 12.20
C ILE A 132 1.04 6.78 12.50
N VAL A 133 2.26 6.37 12.86
CA VAL A 133 2.60 4.96 13.06
C VAL A 133 2.04 4.41 14.38
N ASN A 134 1.66 5.26 15.34
CA ASN A 134 1.00 4.83 16.58
C ASN A 134 -0.30 4.04 16.30
N PRO A 135 -0.35 2.73 16.64
CA PRO A 135 -1.51 1.87 16.35
C PRO A 135 -2.72 2.17 17.24
N HIS A 136 -2.52 2.81 18.40
CA HIS A 136 -3.60 3.15 19.32
C HIS A 136 -4.35 4.42 18.90
N ASP A 137 -3.74 5.26 18.06
CA ASP A 137 -4.38 6.47 17.56
C ASP A 137 -5.25 6.17 16.33
N LYS A 138 -6.56 6.11 16.56
CA LYS A 138 -7.61 5.82 15.55
C LYS A 138 -7.98 7.01 14.67
N ARG A 139 -7.38 8.19 14.87
CA ARG A 139 -7.67 9.37 14.04
C ARG A 139 -7.22 9.15 12.60
N THR A 140 -7.86 9.82 11.65
CA THR A 140 -7.45 9.75 10.24
C THR A 140 -6.11 10.45 10.03
N ILE A 141 -5.33 10.01 9.02
CA ILE A 141 -4.02 10.62 8.71
C ILE A 141 -4.12 12.15 8.53
N PRO A 142 -5.11 12.72 7.80
CA PRO A 142 -5.24 14.17 7.69
C PRO A 142 -5.46 14.88 9.03
N ALA A 143 -6.19 14.25 9.97
CA ALA A 143 -6.39 14.83 11.30
C ALA A 143 -5.10 14.84 12.12
N LYS A 144 -4.29 13.78 12.03
CA LYS A 144 -2.97 13.70 12.66
C LYS A 144 -2.00 14.72 12.06
N LEU A 145 -1.96 14.86 10.73
CA LEU A 145 -1.12 15.85 10.06
C LEU A 145 -1.49 17.29 10.42
N LYS A 146 -2.80 17.58 10.58
CA LYS A 146 -3.29 18.90 10.99
C LYS A 146 -2.80 19.31 12.38
N GLU A 147 -2.65 18.37 13.31
CA GLU A 147 -2.08 18.62 14.65
C GLU A 147 -0.62 19.05 14.59
N VAL A 148 0.12 18.54 13.60
CA VAL A 148 1.54 18.86 13.39
C VAL A 148 1.76 20.06 12.45
N GLU A 149 0.66 20.73 12.06
CA GLU A 149 0.68 21.82 11.08
C GLU A 149 1.30 21.43 9.73
N LEU A 150 1.19 20.14 9.35
CA LEU A 150 1.63 19.65 8.05
C LEU A 150 0.43 19.47 7.13
N SER A 151 0.53 20.00 5.92
CA SER A 151 -0.44 19.68 4.87
C SER A 151 -0.19 18.30 4.29
N THR A 152 -1.23 17.66 3.73
CA THR A 152 -1.08 16.38 3.03
C THR A 152 -0.09 16.47 1.88
N LYS A 153 -0.01 17.62 1.20
CA LYS A 153 0.93 17.85 0.10
C LYS A 153 2.38 17.86 0.60
N GLN A 154 2.67 18.59 1.68
CA GLN A 154 3.99 18.60 2.31
C GLN A 154 4.37 17.20 2.78
N TRP A 155 3.44 16.46 3.40
CA TRP A 155 3.68 15.07 3.79
C TRP A 155 4.10 14.18 2.62
N THR A 156 3.36 14.21 1.50
CA THR A 156 3.72 13.42 0.31
C THR A 156 5.03 13.85 -0.31
N ALA A 157 5.39 15.14 -0.21
CA ALA A 157 6.64 15.65 -0.74
C ALA A 157 7.84 15.24 0.13
N LEU A 158 7.70 15.31 1.46
CA LEU A 158 8.70 14.85 2.41
C LEU A 158 9.01 13.36 2.21
N LEU A 159 7.99 12.53 1.94
CA LEU A 159 8.18 11.10 1.64
C LEU A 159 8.89 10.82 0.31
N ARG A 160 9.05 11.80 -0.60
CA ARG A 160 9.88 11.64 -1.80
C ARG A 160 11.37 11.73 -1.49
N ASN A 161 11.74 12.38 -0.38
CA ASN A 161 13.13 12.44 0.05
C ASN A 161 13.54 11.07 0.62
N PRO A 162 14.61 10.44 0.09
CA PRO A 162 15.01 9.10 0.52
C PRO A 162 15.34 9.01 2.01
N VAL A 163 15.93 10.06 2.60
CA VAL A 163 16.29 10.10 4.03
C VAL A 163 15.04 10.06 4.92
N HIS A 164 14.00 10.82 4.54
CA HIS A 164 12.73 10.87 5.25
C HIS A 164 11.95 9.56 5.09
N LEU A 165 11.98 8.99 3.87
CA LEU A 165 11.35 7.71 3.58
C LEU A 165 11.97 6.56 4.36
N GLU A 166 13.30 6.48 4.41
CA GLU A 166 14.04 5.48 5.18
C GLU A 166 13.71 5.56 6.67
N TYR A 167 13.68 6.78 7.23
CA TYR A 167 13.26 6.99 8.62
C TYR A 167 11.83 6.49 8.87
N TYR A 168 10.88 6.85 7.99
CA TYR A 168 9.50 6.40 8.09
C TYR A 168 9.37 4.88 8.03
N GLN A 169 10.04 4.23 7.07
CA GLN A 169 10.03 2.77 6.93
C GLN A 169 10.66 2.08 8.14
N THR A 170 11.75 2.61 8.67
CA THR A 170 12.41 2.08 9.88
C THR A 170 11.47 2.12 11.08
N ARG A 171 10.78 3.25 11.30
CA ARG A 171 9.80 3.38 12.39
C ARG A 171 8.59 2.47 12.19
N LEU A 172 8.10 2.34 10.96
CA LEU A 172 7.01 1.45 10.63
C LEU A 172 7.38 -0.01 10.91
N ASN A 173 8.55 -0.46 10.47
CA ASN A 173 9.04 -1.81 10.70
C ASN A 173 9.24 -2.10 12.20
N ALA A 174 9.76 -1.14 12.98
CA ALA A 174 9.91 -1.30 14.42
C ALA A 174 8.57 -1.59 15.11
N ILE A 175 7.52 -0.82 14.79
CA ILE A 175 6.19 -0.98 15.40
C ILE A 175 5.52 -2.29 14.95
N PHE A 176 5.67 -2.69 13.69
CA PHE A 176 5.12 -3.97 13.23
C PHE A 176 5.84 -5.19 13.81
N ASN A 177 7.15 -5.11 14.03
CA ASN A 177 7.92 -6.23 14.55
C ASN A 177 7.76 -6.41 16.05
N GLU A 178 7.71 -5.32 16.82
CA GLU A 178 7.71 -5.38 18.27
C GLU A 178 6.29 -5.24 18.83
N ASP A 179 5.66 -4.09 18.61
CA ASP A 179 4.40 -3.74 19.28
C ASP A 179 3.21 -4.54 18.73
N ALA A 180 3.06 -4.58 17.40
CA ALA A 180 1.93 -5.27 16.77
C ALA A 180 1.98 -6.79 17.02
N GLN A 181 3.17 -7.39 17.06
CA GLN A 181 3.30 -8.80 17.40
C GLN A 181 2.93 -9.09 18.86
N ASN A 182 3.31 -8.20 19.78
CA ASN A 182 2.96 -8.35 21.19
C ASN A 182 1.45 -8.19 21.41
N ASP A 183 0.83 -7.18 20.80
CA ASP A 183 -0.62 -6.97 20.84
C ASP A 183 -1.37 -8.16 20.23
N ALA A 184 -0.89 -8.70 19.10
CA ALA A 184 -1.46 -9.89 18.47
C ALA A 184 -1.36 -11.11 19.40
N LYS A 185 -0.24 -11.31 20.09
CA LYS A 185 -0.07 -12.40 21.07
C LYS A 185 -1.03 -12.24 22.27
N VAL A 186 -1.21 -11.01 22.77
CA VAL A 186 -2.17 -10.74 23.85
C VAL A 186 -3.60 -10.98 23.40
N ALA A 187 -3.97 -10.54 22.20
CA ALA A 187 -5.28 -10.80 21.62
C ALA A 187 -5.53 -12.30 21.43
N LEU A 188 -4.55 -13.03 20.88
CA LEU A 188 -4.58 -14.48 20.73
C LEU A 188 -4.79 -15.18 22.08
N HIS A 189 -4.04 -14.78 23.11
CA HIS A 189 -4.19 -15.32 24.46
C HIS A 189 -5.61 -15.12 25.00
N ARG A 190 -6.22 -13.95 24.79
CA ARG A 190 -7.62 -13.71 25.20
C ARG A 190 -8.60 -14.63 24.47
N MET A 191 -8.40 -14.89 23.18
CA MET A 191 -9.24 -15.82 22.41
C MET A 191 -9.08 -17.27 22.87
N ILE A 192 -7.87 -17.68 23.25
CA ILE A 192 -7.59 -19.00 23.86
C ILE A 192 -8.34 -19.15 25.18
N VAL A 193 -8.26 -18.16 26.07
CA VAL A 193 -8.99 -18.16 27.35
C VAL A 193 -10.51 -18.18 27.11
N GLY A 194 -10.99 -17.55 26.03
CA GLY A 194 -12.38 -17.61 25.59
C GLY A 194 -12.82 -18.96 24.99
N GLY A 195 -11.90 -19.90 24.79
CA GLY A 195 -12.21 -21.23 24.25
C GLY A 195 -12.39 -21.27 22.73
N ASP A 196 -11.87 -20.29 21.98
CA ASP A 196 -11.90 -20.33 20.52
C ASP A 196 -10.97 -21.44 19.99
N LEU A 197 -11.56 -22.46 19.39
CA LEU A 197 -10.85 -23.63 18.88
C LEU A 197 -9.81 -23.28 17.81
N GLN A 198 -10.06 -22.28 16.96
CA GLN A 198 -9.13 -21.89 15.90
C GLN A 198 -7.90 -21.20 16.48
N ALA A 199 -8.11 -20.31 17.47
CA ALA A 199 -7.01 -19.66 18.19
C ALA A 199 -6.14 -20.68 18.94
N ILE A 200 -6.76 -21.66 19.59
CA ILE A 200 -6.06 -22.76 20.29
C ILE A 200 -5.23 -23.60 19.32
N LYS A 201 -5.81 -24.00 18.17
CA LYS A 201 -5.08 -24.75 17.13
C LYS A 201 -3.88 -23.97 16.62
N HIS A 202 -4.08 -22.69 16.30
CA HIS A 202 -3.01 -21.83 15.80
C HIS A 202 -1.90 -21.63 16.85
N PHE A 203 -2.26 -21.50 18.12
CA PHE A 203 -1.28 -21.43 19.21
C PHE A 203 -0.45 -22.71 19.34
N HIS A 204 -1.09 -23.88 19.28
CA HIS A 204 -0.36 -25.16 19.27
C HIS A 204 0.49 -25.35 18.01
N GLU A 205 0.07 -24.80 16.87
CA GLU A 205 0.85 -24.76 15.65
C GLU A 205 2.11 -23.90 15.81
N MET A 206 1.99 -22.70 16.37
CA MET A 206 3.14 -21.84 16.70
C MET A 206 4.13 -22.52 17.66
N GLN A 207 3.62 -23.33 18.60
CA GLN A 207 4.45 -24.12 19.52
C GLN A 207 5.02 -25.39 18.89
N ASN A 208 4.72 -25.68 17.62
CA ASN A 208 5.06 -26.93 16.93
C ASN A 208 4.47 -28.20 17.58
N ILE A 209 3.44 -28.06 18.42
CA ILE A 209 2.73 -29.19 19.04
C ILE A 209 1.70 -29.77 18.07
N TYR A 210 1.09 -28.92 17.24
CA TYR A 210 0.08 -29.32 16.26
C TYR A 210 0.56 -28.98 14.84
N ARG A 211 0.67 -29.98 13.96
CA ARG A 211 1.11 -29.77 12.57
C ARG A 211 0.15 -30.49 11.61
N PRO A 212 -0.98 -29.87 11.23
CA PRO A 212 -2.06 -30.54 10.51
C PRO A 212 -1.61 -31.11 9.15
N ASN A 213 -0.61 -30.47 8.52
CA ASN A 213 -0.08 -30.89 7.23
C ASN A 213 1.05 -31.92 7.33
N GLN A 214 1.68 -32.09 8.51
CA GLN A 214 2.72 -33.10 8.67
C GLN A 214 2.12 -34.48 8.91
N ASP A 215 1.03 -34.60 9.67
CA ASP A 215 0.44 -35.91 9.96
C ASP A 215 -0.06 -36.60 8.68
N THR A 216 -0.73 -35.86 7.79
CA THR A 216 -1.21 -36.38 6.50
C THR A 216 -0.07 -36.79 5.57
N ASN A 217 0.98 -35.96 5.48
CA ASN A 217 2.14 -36.24 4.62
C ASN A 217 3.01 -37.38 5.17
N GLN A 218 3.19 -37.46 6.49
CA GLN A 218 3.91 -38.57 7.12
C GLN A 218 3.17 -39.89 6.97
N LEU A 219 1.84 -39.89 7.08
CA LEU A 219 1.03 -41.08 6.83
C LEU A 219 1.19 -41.56 5.38
N LEU A 220 1.13 -40.65 4.41
CA LEU A 220 1.30 -40.99 3.00
C LEU A 220 2.71 -41.52 2.69
N ILE A 221 3.75 -40.90 3.24
CA ILE A 221 5.14 -41.37 3.10
C ILE A 221 5.30 -42.75 3.74
N THR A 222 4.70 -42.97 4.91
CA THR A 222 4.75 -44.26 5.62
C THR A 222 4.07 -45.35 4.80
N VAL A 223 2.87 -45.09 4.28
CA VAL A 223 2.15 -46.03 3.41
C VAL A 223 2.95 -46.33 2.15
N LEU A 224 3.51 -45.30 1.49
CA LEU A 224 4.33 -45.49 0.29
C LEU A 224 5.58 -46.33 0.57
N LYS A 225 6.24 -46.08 1.71
CA LYS A 225 7.40 -46.87 2.15
C LYS A 225 7.03 -48.33 2.36
N THR A 226 5.92 -48.61 3.06
CA THR A 226 5.45 -49.99 3.26
C THR A 226 5.09 -50.68 1.94
N VAL A 227 4.46 -49.98 1.00
CA VAL A 227 4.18 -50.52 -0.35
C VAL A 227 5.48 -50.86 -1.08
N MET A 228 6.49 -49.97 -1.03
CA MET A 228 7.80 -50.23 -1.64
C MET A 228 8.51 -51.42 -1.00
N GLU A 229 8.43 -51.59 0.31
CA GLU A 229 8.99 -52.74 1.03
C GLU A 229 8.31 -54.06 0.62
N ILE A 230 6.97 -54.07 0.50
CA ILE A 230 6.22 -55.25 0.04
C ILE A 230 6.61 -55.60 -1.40
N LEU A 231 6.70 -54.61 -2.28
CA LEU A 231 7.14 -54.80 -3.67
C LEU A 231 8.57 -55.33 -3.73
N ALA A 232 9.50 -54.77 -2.96
CA ALA A 232 10.88 -55.22 -2.91
C ALA A 232 11.03 -56.67 -2.43
N MET A 233 10.15 -57.14 -1.54
CA MET A 233 10.17 -58.53 -1.05
C MET A 233 9.57 -59.55 -2.02
N HIS A 234 8.54 -59.18 -2.78
CA HIS A 234 7.73 -60.15 -3.54
C HIS A 234 7.91 -60.06 -5.06
N VAL A 235 8.56 -59.01 -5.57
CA VAL A 235 8.65 -58.74 -7.01
C VAL A 235 10.08 -58.96 -7.50
N ALA A 236 10.21 -59.62 -8.65
CA ALA A 236 11.51 -59.82 -9.29
C ALA A 236 12.19 -58.48 -9.65
N PRO A 237 13.53 -58.38 -9.54
CA PRO A 237 14.26 -57.11 -9.65
C PRO A 237 14.05 -56.39 -11.00
N ASP A 238 13.86 -57.15 -12.09
CA ASP A 238 13.61 -56.58 -13.43
C ASP A 238 12.30 -55.80 -13.52
N VAL A 239 11.27 -56.22 -12.78
CA VAL A 239 9.97 -55.54 -12.76
C VAL A 239 10.05 -54.28 -11.91
N LEU A 240 10.82 -54.30 -10.82
CA LEU A 240 11.07 -53.14 -9.97
C LEU A 240 11.76 -52.00 -10.75
N GLY A 241 12.73 -52.36 -11.59
CA GLY A 241 13.42 -51.41 -12.48
C GLY A 241 12.46 -50.72 -13.47
N LYS A 242 11.50 -51.46 -14.04
CA LYS A 242 10.48 -50.91 -14.94
C LYS A 242 9.51 -49.97 -14.22
N VAL A 243 9.11 -50.32 -12.99
CA VAL A 243 8.24 -49.46 -12.16
C VAL A 243 8.96 -48.15 -11.80
N ALA A 244 10.23 -48.21 -11.40
CA ALA A 244 11.03 -47.03 -11.11
C ALA A 244 11.22 -46.12 -12.35
N GLN A 245 11.41 -46.72 -13.53
CA GLN A 245 11.51 -45.99 -14.79
C GLN A 245 10.18 -45.30 -15.15
N ALA A 246 9.04 -45.97 -14.96
CA ALA A 246 7.72 -45.41 -15.20
C ALA A 246 7.40 -44.26 -14.22
N LEU A 247 7.77 -44.38 -12.94
CA LEU A 247 7.59 -43.32 -11.94
C LEU A 247 8.36 -42.04 -12.32
N ARG A 248 9.63 -42.16 -12.71
CA ARG A 248 10.45 -41.02 -13.18
C ARG A 248 9.87 -40.34 -14.42
N GLN A 249 9.22 -41.11 -15.29
CA GLN A 249 8.53 -40.56 -16.47
C GLN A 249 7.23 -39.86 -16.11
N SER A 250 6.55 -40.27 -15.04
CA SER A 250 5.31 -39.65 -14.57
C SER A 250 5.49 -38.32 -13.83
N GLU A 251 6.64 -38.10 -13.18
CA GLU A 251 6.99 -36.82 -12.55
C GLU A 251 7.16 -35.67 -13.57
N ALA A 252 7.30 -35.99 -14.85
CA ALA A 252 7.38 -35.01 -15.94
C ALA A 252 6.00 -34.49 -16.40
N ILE A 253 4.90 -34.87 -15.75
CA ILE A 253 3.57 -34.32 -16.07
C ILE A 253 3.37 -33.04 -15.23
N PRO A 254 3.48 -31.83 -15.80
CA PRO A 254 3.17 -30.61 -15.07
C PRO A 254 1.70 -30.67 -14.64
N ILE A 255 1.46 -30.54 -13.33
CA ILE A 255 0.12 -30.42 -12.78
C ILE A 255 -0.39 -29.03 -13.18
N GLU A 256 -0.98 -28.91 -14.37
CA GLU A 256 -1.81 -27.75 -14.72
C GLU A 256 -3.09 -27.80 -13.86
N MET A 257 -3.00 -27.37 -12.61
CA MET A 257 -4.19 -27.01 -11.84
C MET A 257 -4.73 -25.70 -12.42
N LYS A 258 -5.67 -25.80 -13.36
CA LYS A 258 -6.57 -24.70 -13.69
C LYS A 258 -7.42 -24.40 -12.45
N ALA A 259 -7.11 -23.30 -11.78
CA ALA A 259 -7.99 -22.68 -10.81
C ALA A 259 -9.23 -22.17 -11.54
N SER A 260 -10.39 -22.76 -11.24
CA SER A 260 -11.72 -22.24 -11.56
C SER A 260 -12.35 -21.70 -10.29
#